data_AF-A0A4Q6GVE2-F1
#
_entry.id   AF-A0A4Q6GVE2-F1
#
_cell.length_a   1.000
_cell.length_b   1.000
_cell.length_c   1.000
_cell.angle_alpha   90.00
_cell.angle_beta   90.00
_cell.angle_gamma   90.00
#
_symmetry.space_group_name_H-M   'P 1'
#
loop_
_entity.id
_entity.type
_entity.pdbx_description
1 polymer ?
#
loop_
_entity_poly.entity_id
_entity_poly.type
_entity_poly.pdbx_seq_one_letter_code
_entity_poly.pdbx_strand_id
1 'polypeptide(L)'
;MNAPAHIHTLLADNAPARLREIPYNYTSFSDREIVIRLLGESSWRLLDALRGARQTGRSARMLYEVLGDIWVVRRNPYLQDDLLDNPKRRQKLIDALHHRLGEVDKRRTTVDAAEEGESQ
;
A
#
# COMPACT_ATOMS: atom_id res chain seq x y z
N MET A 1 -4.56 3.85 43.34
CA MET A 1 -4.95 5.24 43.00
C MET A 1 -4.62 5.44 41.53
N ASN A 2 -5.63 5.49 40.67
CA ASN A 2 -5.48 5.63 39.22
C ASN A 2 -5.13 7.08 38.88
N ALA A 3 -3.97 7.30 38.27
CA ALA A 3 -3.67 8.57 37.61
C ALA A 3 -4.48 8.63 36.29
N PRO A 4 -5.16 9.74 35.98
CA PRO A 4 -5.84 9.88 34.69
C PRO A 4 -4.77 10.06 33.60
N ALA A 5 -4.53 9.02 32.81
CA ALA A 5 -3.76 9.17 31.59
C ALA A 5 -4.59 10.02 30.62
N HIS A 6 -4.19 11.26 30.40
CA HIS A 6 -4.75 12.14 29.38
C HIS A 6 -4.39 11.57 27.99
N ILE A 7 -5.26 10.67 27.48
CA ILE A 7 -5.11 9.97 26.19
C ILE A 7 -4.96 10.95 25.01
N HIS A 8 -5.47 12.17 25.13
CA HIS A 8 -5.48 13.15 24.04
C HIS A 8 -4.10 13.73 23.66
N THR A 9 -3.08 13.66 24.53
CA THR A 9 -1.78 14.29 24.26
C THR A 9 -0.83 13.41 23.44
N LEU A 10 -1.08 12.10 23.31
CA LEU A 10 -0.22 11.20 22.51
C LEU A 10 -0.51 11.23 21.00
N LEU A 11 -1.56 11.93 20.58
CA LEU A 11 -2.00 11.99 19.18
C LEU A 11 -1.55 13.26 18.44
N ALA A 12 -0.95 14.23 19.13
CA ALA A 12 -0.76 15.59 18.60
C ALA A 12 0.62 15.88 17.96
N ASP A 13 1.64 15.04 18.14
CA ASP A 13 3.00 15.33 17.66
C ASP A 13 3.52 14.34 16.62
N ASN A 14 2.98 14.36 15.40
CA ASN A 14 3.62 13.68 14.28
C ASN A 14 3.62 14.51 13.00
N ALA A 15 4.46 15.55 13.02
CA ALA A 15 5.15 16.16 11.86
C ALA A 15 4.27 16.70 10.71
N PRO A 16 4.75 17.68 9.90
CA PRO A 16 4.01 18.11 8.71
C PRO A 16 3.66 16.88 7.87
N ALA A 17 2.36 16.68 7.62
CA ALA A 17 1.78 15.54 6.96
C ALA A 17 2.33 15.40 5.53
N ARG A 18 3.52 14.80 5.39
CA ARG A 18 3.91 14.16 4.15
C ARG A 18 2.85 13.07 3.92
N LEU A 19 1.95 13.32 2.97
CA LEU A 19 0.95 12.37 2.52
C LEU A 19 1.67 11.03 2.29
N ARG A 20 1.37 10.04 3.13
CA ARG A 20 1.88 8.68 2.97
C ARG A 20 1.21 8.06 1.76
N GLU A 21 1.98 7.34 0.96
CA GLU A 21 1.46 6.65 -0.21
C GLU A 21 0.99 5.24 0.15
N ILE A 22 1.68 4.58 1.09
CA ILE A 22 1.24 3.29 1.64
C ILE A 22 0.17 3.51 2.70
N PRO A 23 -1.07 3.01 2.49
CA PRO A 23 -2.12 3.08 3.50
C PRO A 23 -1.75 2.30 4.77
N TYR A 24 -2.35 2.70 5.89
CA TYR A 24 -2.18 2.05 7.20
C TYR A 24 -0.74 1.99 7.72
N ASN A 25 0.17 2.79 7.14
CA ASN A 25 1.52 2.95 7.66
C ASN A 25 1.54 3.94 8.84
N TYR A 26 1.33 3.41 10.04
CA TYR A 26 1.44 4.14 11.30
C TYR A 26 2.80 3.91 12.00
N THR A 27 3.80 3.43 11.25
CA THR A 27 5.10 3.06 11.80
C THR A 27 6.15 4.12 11.49
N SER A 28 7.31 4.03 12.16
CA SER A 28 8.48 4.86 11.84
C SER A 28 9.11 4.51 10.48
N PHE A 29 8.69 3.41 9.84
CA PHE A 29 9.20 3.03 8.52
C PHE A 29 8.67 3.98 7.44
N SER A 30 9.57 4.42 6.58
CA SER A 30 9.24 5.08 5.32
C SER A 30 8.60 4.10 4.34
N ASP A 31 7.86 4.64 3.37
CA ASP A 31 7.21 3.83 2.34
C ASP A 31 8.28 3.06 1.52
N ARG A 32 9.44 3.68 1.30
CA ARG A 32 10.63 3.03 0.72
C ARG A 32 11.07 1.82 1.52
N GLU A 33 11.24 1.95 2.84
CA GLU A 33 11.68 0.83 3.70
C GLU A 33 10.67 -0.32 3.69
N ILE A 34 9.37 -0.01 3.69
CA ILE A 34 8.32 -1.02 3.59
C ILE A 34 8.40 -1.75 2.26
N VAL A 35 8.49 -1.03 1.14
CA VAL A 35 8.61 -1.62 -0.21
C VAL A 35 9.83 -2.55 -0.28
N ILE A 36 10.99 -2.09 0.17
CA ILE A 36 12.23 -2.88 0.12
C ILE A 36 12.10 -4.14 0.99
N ARG A 37 11.45 -4.06 2.15
CA ARG A 37 11.27 -5.20 3.05
C ARG A 37 10.23 -6.21 2.55
N LEU A 38 9.28 -5.77 1.74
CA LEU A 38 8.26 -6.64 1.13
C LEU A 38 8.73 -7.26 -0.19
N LEU A 39 9.33 -6.46 -1.08
CA LEU A 39 9.60 -6.84 -2.47
C LEU A 39 11.08 -6.73 -2.89
N GLY A 40 11.91 -6.04 -2.10
CA GLY A 40 13.33 -5.80 -2.42
C GLY A 40 13.60 -4.45 -3.08
N GLU A 41 14.89 -4.13 -3.23
CA GLU A 41 15.37 -2.83 -3.75
C GLU A 41 15.04 -2.61 -5.23
N SER A 42 15.04 -3.67 -6.04
CA SER A 42 14.71 -3.58 -7.46
C SER A 42 13.27 -3.10 -7.69
N SER A 43 12.32 -3.60 -6.90
CA SER A 43 10.93 -3.18 -6.95
C SER A 43 10.74 -1.74 -6.49
N TRP A 44 11.52 -1.27 -5.51
CA TRP A 44 11.51 0.16 -5.14
C TRP A 44 11.92 1.04 -6.33
N ARG A 45 13.03 0.71 -7.01
CA ARG A 45 13.48 1.48 -8.18
C ARG A 45 12.42 1.53 -9.29
N LEU A 46 11.73 0.41 -9.53
CA LEU A 46 10.64 0.37 -10.49
C LEU A 46 9.48 1.28 -10.08
N LEU A 47 9.05 1.22 -8.81
CA LEU A 47 7.97 2.05 -8.29
C LEU A 47 8.33 3.54 -8.28
N ASP A 48 9.59 3.87 -8.03
CA ASP A 48 10.11 5.24 -8.07
C ASP A 48 10.13 5.79 -9.50
N ALA A 49 10.57 4.98 -10.48
CA ALA A 49 10.49 5.33 -11.90
C ALA A 49 9.04 5.55 -12.37
N LEU A 50 8.11 4.67 -11.96
CA LEU A 50 6.68 4.80 -12.26
C LEU A 50 6.04 6.04 -11.62
N ARG A 51 6.58 6.51 -10.49
CA ARG A 51 6.14 7.75 -9.82
C ARG A 51 6.61 8.99 -10.57
N GLY A 52 7.81 8.96 -11.14
CA GLY A 52 8.37 10.04 -11.95
C GLY A 52 7.62 10.26 -13.27
N ALA A 53 7.01 9.21 -13.83
CA ALA A 53 6.15 9.30 -14.99
C ALA A 53 4.77 9.90 -14.61
N ARG A 54 4.55 11.17 -14.97
CA ARG A 54 3.38 11.98 -14.57
C ARG A 54 2.01 11.37 -14.92
N GLN A 55 1.93 10.53 -15.97
CA GLN A 55 0.69 9.85 -16.39
C GLN A 55 0.35 8.63 -15.50
N THR A 56 1.36 7.94 -14.94
CA THR A 56 1.23 6.62 -14.28
C THR A 56 1.13 6.66 -12.75
N GLY A 57 1.12 7.86 -12.14
CA GLY A 57 1.03 8.02 -10.69
C GLY A 57 -0.18 7.33 -10.04
N ARG A 58 -1.25 7.10 -10.81
CA ARG A 58 -2.45 6.37 -10.36
C ARG A 58 -2.20 4.86 -10.21
N SER A 59 -1.45 4.25 -11.13
CA SER A 59 -1.09 2.83 -11.04
C SER A 59 -0.10 2.59 -9.90
N ALA A 60 0.85 3.50 -9.70
CA ALA A 60 1.74 3.46 -8.54
C ALA A 60 0.95 3.54 -7.22
N ARG A 61 -0.04 4.43 -7.12
CA ARG A 61 -0.91 4.53 -5.94
C ARG A 61 -1.67 3.23 -5.65
N MET A 62 -2.22 2.59 -6.67
CA MET A 62 -2.92 1.31 -6.51
C MET A 62 -1.99 0.19 -6.04
N LEU A 63 -0.73 0.18 -6.51
CA LEU A 63 0.27 -0.76 -6.01
C LEU A 63 0.60 -0.50 -4.53
N TYR A 64 0.67 0.76 -4.09
CA TYR A 64 0.85 1.07 -2.67
C TYR A 64 -0.34 0.64 -1.80
N GLU A 65 -1.57 0.67 -2.31
CA GLU A 65 -2.74 0.14 -1.59
C GLU A 65 -2.60 -1.37 -1.36
N VAL A 66 -2.19 -2.13 -2.37
CA VAL A 66 -1.91 -3.58 -2.24
C VAL A 66 -0.77 -3.84 -1.25
N LEU A 67 0.29 -3.02 -1.29
CA LEU A 67 1.40 -3.15 -0.34
C LEU A 67 0.99 -2.80 1.09
N GLY A 68 0.08 -1.85 1.28
CA GLY A 68 -0.51 -1.52 2.58
C GLY A 68 -1.27 -2.69 3.19
N ASP A 69 -2.11 -3.36 2.38
CA ASP A 69 -2.87 -4.53 2.80
C ASP A 69 -1.95 -5.70 3.18
N ILE A 70 -0.86 -5.92 2.44
CA ILE A 70 0.16 -6.94 2.78
C ILE A 70 0.90 -6.55 4.08
N TRP A 71 1.27 -5.28 4.21
CA TRP A 71 2.03 -4.78 5.35
C TRP A 71 1.25 -4.90 6.66
N VAL A 72 -0.04 -4.52 6.66
CA VAL A 72 -0.88 -4.58 7.86
C VAL A 72 -1.04 -6.03 8.34
N VAL A 73 -1.22 -6.98 7.43
CA VAL A 73 -1.27 -8.41 7.77
C VAL A 73 0.06 -8.88 8.34
N ARG A 74 1.19 -8.53 7.72
CA ARG A 74 2.51 -8.97 8.19
C ARG A 74 2.86 -8.43 9.59
N ARG A 75 2.33 -7.27 9.96
CA ARG A 75 2.67 -6.54 11.20
C ARG A 75 1.70 -6.74 12.34
N ASN A 76 0.50 -7.26 12.08
CA ASN A 76 -0.54 -7.42 13.09
C ASN A 76 -0.77 -8.90 13.38
N PRO A 77 -0.20 -9.45 14.47
CA PRO A 77 -0.39 -10.84 14.88
C PRO A 77 -1.88 -11.20 15.03
N TYR A 78 -2.69 -10.30 15.59
CA TYR A 78 -4.13 -10.55 15.76
C TYR A 78 -4.86 -10.70 14.42
N LEU A 79 -4.43 -9.96 13.40
CA LEU A 79 -4.99 -10.12 12.06
C LEU A 79 -4.52 -11.43 11.41
N GLN A 80 -3.29 -11.86 11.66
CA GLN A 80 -2.82 -13.17 11.20
C GLN A 80 -3.60 -14.30 11.86
N ASP A 81 -3.75 -14.25 13.18
CA ASP A 81 -4.52 -15.23 13.96
C ASP A 81 -5.98 -15.29 13.45
N ASP A 82 -6.63 -14.13 13.28
CA ASP A 82 -7.98 -14.05 12.74
C ASP A 82 -8.10 -14.64 11.31
N LEU A 83 -7.10 -14.43 10.45
CA LEU A 83 -7.05 -15.00 9.10
C LEU A 83 -6.75 -16.50 9.11
N LEU A 84 -6.01 -17.01 10.10
CA LEU A 84 -5.78 -18.44 10.30
C LEU A 84 -7.06 -19.14 10.79
N ASP A 85 -7.76 -18.52 11.74
CA ASP A 85 -9.01 -19.03 12.32
C ASP A 85 -10.19 -18.95 11.34
N ASN A 86 -10.16 -18.00 10.39
CA ASN A 86 -11.24 -17.77 9.43
C ASN A 86 -10.78 -17.91 7.96
N PRO A 87 -10.67 -19.14 7.43
CA PRO A 87 -10.23 -19.39 6.06
C PRO A 87 -11.04 -18.64 4.99
N LYS A 88 -12.35 -18.45 5.21
CA LYS A 88 -13.21 -17.66 4.30
C LYS A 88 -12.80 -16.19 4.25
N ARG A 89 -12.40 -15.61 5.38
CA ARG A 89 -11.94 -14.21 5.46
C ARG A 89 -10.59 -14.05 4.79
N ARG A 90 -9.69 -15.02 5.02
CA ARG A 90 -8.42 -15.12 4.29
C ARG A 90 -8.62 -15.17 2.78
N GLN A 91 -9.54 -16.01 2.31
CA GLN A 91 -9.84 -16.09 0.89
C GLN A 91 -10.35 -14.76 0.34
N LYS A 92 -11.29 -14.10 1.05
CA LYS A 92 -11.78 -12.77 0.64
C LYS A 92 -10.69 -11.71 0.53
N LEU A 93 -9.73 -11.72 1.45
CA LEU A 93 -8.57 -10.81 1.38
C LEU A 93 -7.72 -11.13 0.14
N ILE A 94 -7.39 -12.40 -0.09
CA ILE A 94 -6.62 -12.83 -1.26
C ILE A 94 -7.33 -12.45 -2.56
N ASP A 95 -8.64 -12.69 -2.65
CA ASP A 95 -9.45 -12.34 -3.81
C ASP A 95 -9.46 -10.82 -4.06
N ALA A 96 -9.57 -10.01 -3.00
CA ALA A 96 -9.50 -8.56 -3.09
C ALA A 96 -8.13 -8.07 -3.58
N LEU A 97 -7.03 -8.67 -3.10
CA LEU A 97 -5.68 -8.37 -3.56
C LEU A 97 -5.49 -8.71 -5.04
N HIS A 98 -5.91 -9.91 -5.46
CA HIS A 98 -5.86 -10.32 -6.87
C HIS A 98 -6.72 -9.42 -7.74
N HIS A 99 -7.92 -9.05 -7.29
CA HIS A 99 -8.78 -8.13 -8.01
C HIS A 99 -8.11 -6.77 -8.22
N ARG A 100 -7.51 -6.18 -7.17
CA ARG A 100 -6.77 -4.92 -7.27
C ARG A 100 -5.60 -5.01 -8.23
N LEU A 101 -4.82 -6.09 -8.18
CA LEU A 101 -3.74 -6.34 -9.15
C LEU A 101 -4.27 -6.43 -10.59
N GLY A 102 -5.39 -7.10 -10.81
CA GLY A 102 -6.05 -7.15 -12.11
C GLY A 102 -6.51 -5.78 -12.61
N GLU A 103 -7.02 -4.92 -11.73
CA GLU A 103 -7.39 -3.54 -12.08
C GLU A 103 -6.16 -2.67 -12.43
N VAL A 104 -5.01 -2.92 -11.80
CA VAL A 104 -3.74 -2.28 -12.21
C VAL A 104 -3.33 -2.73 -13.62
N ASP A 105 -3.40 -4.02 -13.90
CA ASP A 105 -3.00 -4.59 -15.20
C ASP A 105 -3.89 -4.09 -16.35
N LYS A 106 -5.22 -4.08 -16.15
CA LYS A 106 -6.16 -3.51 -17.13
C LYS A 106 -5.82 -2.06 -17.47
N ARG A 107 -5.45 -1.26 -16.47
CA ARG A 107 -5.11 0.15 -16.68
C ARG A 107 -3.82 0.34 -17.45
N ARG A 108 -2.82 -0.51 -17.22
CA ARG A 108 -1.61 -0.51 -18.04
C ARG A 108 -1.97 -0.63 -19.52
N THR A 109 -2.76 -1.66 -19.86
CA THR A 109 -3.18 -1.92 -21.24
C THR A 109 -3.99 -0.77 -21.84
N THR A 110 -4.85 -0.09 -21.07
CA THR A 110 -5.60 1.06 -21.59
C THR A 110 -4.74 2.29 -21.85
N VAL A 111 -3.69 2.50 -21.05
CA VAL A 111 -2.77 3.64 -21.26
C VAL A 111 -1.90 3.37 -22.48
N ASP A 112 -1.33 2.17 -22.59
CA ASP A 112 -0.52 1.76 -23.74
C ASP A 112 -1.31 1.90 -25.06
N ALA A 113 -2.57 1.48 -25.08
CA ALA A 113 -3.44 1.60 -26.27
C ALA A 113 -3.83 3.04 -26.62
N ALA A 114 -3.83 3.97 -25.65
CA ALA A 114 -4.12 5.38 -25.91
C ALA A 114 -2.91 6.11 -26.51
N GLU A 115 -1.69 5.75 -26.08
CA GLU A 115 -0.44 6.34 -26.59
C GLU A 115 -0.15 5.92 -28.04
N GLU A 116 -0.54 4.70 -28.45
CA GLU A 116 -0.44 4.24 -29.84
C GLU A 116 -1.40 4.96 -30.79
N GLY A 117 -2.56 5.42 -30.30
CA GLY A 117 -3.58 6.12 -31.09
C GLY A 117 -3.31 7.61 -31.32
N GLU A 118 -2.49 8.26 -30.48
CA GLU A 118 -2.08 9.66 -30.64
C GLU A 118 -0.82 9.83 -31.53
N SER A 119 -0.18 8.72 -31.91
CA SER A 119 1.04 8.69 -32.72
C SER A 119 0.80 8.41 -34.22
N GLN A 120 -0.46 8.39 -34.69
CA GLN A 120 -0.88 8.24 -36.09
C GLN A 120 -1.63 9.48 -36.58
#